data_AF-A0A0Q3PEE3-F1
#
_entry.id   AF-A0A0Q3PEE3-F1
#
_cell.length_a   1.000
_cell.length_b   1.000
_cell.length_c   1.000
_cell.angle_alpha   90.00
_cell.angle_beta   90.00
_cell.angle_gamma   90.00
#
_symmetry.space_group_name_H-M   'P 1'
#
loop_
_entity.id
_entity.type
_entity.pdbx_description
1 polymer ?
#
loop_
_entity_poly.entity_id
_entity_poly.type
_entity_poly.pdbx_seq_one_letter_code
_entity_poly.pdbx_strand_id
1 'polypeptide(L)'
;MSFHSALRAAALAAALLSSAGSFAQEETPETLPDFPGRDETFGYCIGCHSMKVVARQGMDRVRWDDTLRWMTEKHNMPEPDAEMRKILLDYLSQAFPPQAPAQGGGWTSPFAPKS
;
A
#
# COMPACT_ATOMS: atom_id res chain seq x y z
N MET A 1 35.86 22.78 42.17
CA MET A 1 36.13 21.52 41.42
C MET A 1 34.77 20.85 41.23
N SER A 2 34.34 20.74 39.99
CA SER A 2 32.93 20.58 39.58
C SER A 2 32.46 19.12 39.63
N PHE A 3 31.57 18.77 40.55
CA PHE A 3 30.94 17.43 40.62
C PHE A 3 29.53 17.35 40.00
N HIS A 4 29.07 18.39 39.29
CA HIS A 4 27.74 18.40 38.66
C HIS A 4 27.70 17.85 37.22
N SER A 5 28.84 17.43 36.64
CA SER A 5 28.90 17.02 35.23
C SER A 5 28.53 15.55 34.97
N ALA A 6 28.52 14.69 35.99
CA ALA A 6 28.33 13.26 35.79
C ALA A 6 26.87 12.81 35.72
N LEU A 7 25.90 13.66 36.11
CA LEU A 7 24.49 13.26 36.18
C LEU A 7 23.70 13.46 34.87
N ARG A 8 24.26 14.15 33.87
CA ARG A 8 23.60 14.31 32.55
C ARG A 8 23.87 13.16 31.59
N ALA A 9 24.84 12.28 31.88
CA ALA A 9 25.26 11.22 30.95
C ALA A 9 24.37 9.96 30.99
N ALA A 10 23.59 9.73 32.06
CA ALA A 10 22.86 8.48 32.23
C ALA A 10 21.49 8.45 31.51
N ALA A 11 20.90 9.60 31.15
CA ALA A 11 19.58 9.64 30.52
C ALA A 11 19.57 9.27 29.02
N LEU A 12 20.74 9.27 28.37
CA LEU A 12 20.86 8.96 26.93
C LEU A 12 21.01 7.47 26.62
N ALA A 13 21.22 6.61 27.62
CA ALA A 13 21.44 5.17 27.40
C ALA A 13 20.14 4.33 27.34
N ALA A 14 19.01 4.84 27.85
CA ALA A 14 17.78 4.06 27.96
C ALA A 14 16.90 4.08 26.68
N ALA A 15 17.19 4.93 25.70
CA ALA A 15 16.36 5.08 24.50
C ALA A 15 16.67 4.07 23.38
N LEU A 16 17.70 3.22 23.54
CA LEU A 16 18.18 2.32 22.48
C LEU A 16 17.60 0.89 22.54
N LEU A 17 16.75 0.56 23.52
CA LEU A 17 16.23 -0.81 23.69
C LEU A 17 14.82 -1.06 23.10
N SER A 18 14.17 -0.07 22.49
CA SER A 18 12.79 -0.20 22.00
C SER A 18 12.64 -0.56 20.51
N SER A 19 13.72 -0.96 19.81
CA SER A 19 13.67 -1.35 18.39
C SER A 19 13.21 -2.80 18.15
N ALA A 20 12.67 -3.48 19.16
CA ALA A 20 12.15 -4.84 19.02
C ALA A 20 10.81 -4.86 18.27
N GLY A 21 10.88 -4.95 16.94
CA GLY A 21 9.85 -5.62 16.15
C GLY A 21 9.06 -4.78 15.15
N SER A 22 9.72 -4.11 14.21
CA SER A 22 9.11 -3.95 12.88
C SER A 22 9.40 -5.19 12.04
N PHE A 23 8.74 -6.31 12.35
CA PHE A 23 8.69 -7.42 11.39
C PHE A 23 7.72 -7.01 10.30
N ALA A 24 8.22 -6.78 9.09
CA ALA A 24 7.36 -6.60 7.94
C ALA A 24 6.52 -7.88 7.79
N GLN A 25 5.20 -7.77 7.96
CA GLN A 25 4.31 -8.91 7.75
C GLN A 25 4.53 -9.42 6.33
N GLU A 26 4.92 -10.69 6.23
CA GLU A 26 5.04 -11.40 4.95
C GLU A 26 3.72 -11.29 4.21
N GLU A 27 3.79 -10.93 2.94
CA GLU A 27 2.61 -10.90 2.10
C GLU A 27 2.38 -12.30 1.57
N THR A 28 1.21 -12.85 1.88
CA THR A 28 0.72 -14.11 1.32
C THR A 28 -0.65 -13.86 0.68
N PRO A 29 -1.14 -14.73 -0.21
CA PRO A 29 -2.46 -14.57 -0.80
C PRO A 29 -3.55 -14.38 0.27
N GLU A 30 -3.47 -15.11 1.38
CA GLU A 30 -4.45 -15.08 2.49
C GLU A 30 -4.50 -13.74 3.24
N THR A 31 -3.49 -12.88 3.04
CA THR A 31 -3.51 -11.50 3.56
C THR A 31 -4.37 -10.55 2.74
N LEU A 32 -4.86 -10.98 1.57
CA LEU A 32 -5.72 -10.20 0.68
C LEU A 32 -7.21 -10.53 0.86
N PRO A 33 -8.13 -9.65 0.43
CA PRO A 33 -9.57 -9.93 0.46
C PRO A 33 -9.94 -11.28 -0.20
N ASP A 34 -10.82 -12.04 0.45
CA ASP A 34 -11.20 -13.39 0.03
C ASP A 34 -12.22 -13.37 -1.12
N PHE A 35 -11.73 -13.18 -2.34
CA PHE A 35 -12.52 -13.21 -3.57
C PHE A 35 -11.93 -14.18 -4.61
N PRO A 36 -12.74 -14.73 -5.53
CA PRO A 36 -12.25 -15.60 -6.61
C PRO A 36 -11.15 -14.92 -7.43
N GLY A 37 -10.06 -15.63 -7.72
CA GLY A 37 -8.91 -15.09 -8.46
C GLY A 37 -7.80 -14.51 -7.57
N ARG A 38 -7.89 -14.66 -6.24
CA ARG A 38 -6.92 -14.11 -5.28
C ARG A 38 -5.50 -14.63 -5.52
N ASP A 39 -5.35 -15.94 -5.62
CA ASP A 39 -4.03 -16.57 -5.64
C ASP A 39 -3.36 -16.33 -7.00
N GLU A 40 -4.14 -16.37 -8.08
CA GLU A 40 -3.72 -15.98 -9.42
C GLU A 40 -3.28 -14.52 -9.46
N THR A 41 -4.09 -13.61 -8.91
CA THR A 41 -3.75 -12.18 -8.87
C THR A 41 -2.52 -11.93 -8.01
N PHE A 42 -2.42 -12.57 -6.85
CA PHE A 42 -1.25 -12.48 -5.99
C PHE A 42 0.00 -12.90 -6.75
N GLY A 43 0.01 -14.10 -7.34
CA GLY A 43 1.15 -14.60 -8.10
C GLY A 43 1.55 -13.70 -9.27
N TYR A 44 0.57 -13.08 -9.94
CA TYR A 44 0.81 -12.19 -11.07
C TYR A 44 1.34 -10.81 -10.66
N CYS A 45 0.80 -10.23 -9.59
CA CYS A 45 1.02 -8.83 -9.25
C CYS A 45 2.18 -8.59 -8.27
N ILE A 46 2.69 -9.62 -7.58
CA ILE A 46 3.79 -9.46 -6.60
C ILE A 46 5.19 -9.36 -7.23
N GLY A 47 5.32 -9.62 -8.54
CA GLY A 47 6.61 -9.76 -9.20
C GLY A 47 7.49 -8.50 -9.21
N CYS A 48 6.89 -7.31 -9.06
CA CYS A 48 7.61 -6.04 -9.13
C CYS A 48 7.46 -5.16 -7.87
N HIS A 49 6.34 -5.28 -7.14
CA HIS A 49 6.05 -4.52 -5.93
C HIS A 49 5.03 -5.25 -5.08
N SER A 50 4.88 -4.83 -3.82
CA SER A 50 3.95 -5.44 -2.87
C SER A 50 2.47 -5.23 -3.23
N MET A 51 1.61 -6.14 -2.78
CA MET A 51 0.16 -6.00 -2.92
C MET A 51 -0.39 -4.83 -2.11
N LYS A 52 0.31 -4.39 -1.06
CA LYS A 52 0.00 -3.13 -0.36
C LYS A 52 0.08 -1.91 -1.28
N VAL A 53 0.98 -1.87 -2.27
CA VAL A 53 1.04 -0.77 -3.24
C VAL A 53 -0.15 -0.83 -4.19
N VAL A 54 -0.49 -2.03 -4.67
CA VAL A 54 -1.67 -2.27 -5.53
C VAL A 54 -2.96 -1.84 -4.81
N ALA A 55 -3.17 -2.34 -3.58
CA ALA A 55 -4.38 -2.09 -2.80
C ALA A 55 -4.63 -0.60 -2.50
N ARG A 56 -3.58 0.21 -2.39
CA ARG A 56 -3.70 1.66 -2.13
C ARG A 56 -4.31 2.43 -3.30
N GLN A 57 -4.24 1.90 -4.52
CA GLN A 57 -4.71 2.63 -5.70
C GLN A 57 -6.23 2.72 -5.73
N GLY A 58 -6.94 1.64 -5.38
CA GLY A 58 -8.41 1.59 -5.32
C GLY A 58 -9.09 2.13 -6.58
N MET A 59 -9.38 1.26 -7.55
CA MET A 59 -9.86 1.69 -8.87
C MET A 59 -11.08 0.90 -9.32
N ASP A 60 -11.86 1.50 -10.23
CA ASP A 60 -12.88 0.75 -10.96
C ASP A 60 -12.22 -0.17 -11.99
N ARG A 61 -13.03 -1.07 -12.57
CA ARG A 61 -12.55 -2.05 -13.54
C ARG A 61 -11.86 -1.40 -14.76
N VAL A 62 -12.41 -0.30 -15.27
CA VAL A 62 -11.88 0.35 -16.48
C VAL A 62 -10.50 0.93 -16.21
N ARG A 63 -10.32 1.59 -15.06
CA ARG A 63 -9.00 2.07 -14.65
C ARG A 63 -8.01 0.96 -14.34
N TRP A 64 -8.46 -0.16 -13.76
CA TRP A 64 -7.60 -1.34 -13.60
C TRP A 64 -7.13 -1.89 -14.95
N ASP A 65 -8.02 -1.92 -15.95
CA ASP A 65 -7.70 -2.32 -17.33
C ASP A 65 -6.63 -1.45 -17.96
N ASP A 66 -6.82 -0.14 -17.87
CA ASP A 66 -5.86 0.85 -18.36
C ASP A 66 -4.52 0.74 -17.63
N THR A 67 -4.55 0.46 -16.33
CA THR A 67 -3.33 0.28 -15.51
C THR A 67 -2.57 -0.98 -15.92
N LEU A 68 -3.25 -2.11 -16.10
CA LEU A 68 -2.62 -3.35 -16.56
C LEU A 68 -1.98 -3.13 -17.94
N ARG A 69 -2.67 -2.47 -18.86
CA ARG A 69 -2.15 -2.11 -20.19
C ARG A 69 -0.92 -1.19 -20.09
N TRP A 70 -0.97 -0.18 -19.22
CA TRP A 70 0.17 0.71 -19.03
C TRP A 70 1.39 -0.02 -18.45
N MET A 71 1.19 -0.93 -17.50
CA MET A 71 2.28 -1.73 -16.93
C MET A 71 2.91 -2.68 -17.96
N THR A 72 2.12 -3.31 -18.83
CA THR A 72 2.68 -4.14 -19.91
C THR A 72 3.46 -3.28 -20.91
N GLU A 73 2.90 -2.16 -21.36
CA GLU A 73 3.52 -1.31 -22.39
C GLU A 73 4.74 -0.50 -21.92
N LYS A 74 4.75 -0.06 -20.66
CA LYS A 74 5.75 0.91 -20.14
C LYS A 74 6.67 0.35 -19.07
N HIS A 75 6.23 -0.67 -18.35
CA HIS A 75 6.98 -1.23 -17.22
C HIS A 75 7.39 -2.69 -17.43
N ASN A 76 7.20 -3.22 -18.63
CA ASN A 76 7.63 -4.56 -19.01
C ASN A 76 7.03 -5.64 -18.10
N MET A 77 5.81 -5.41 -17.59
CA MET A 77 5.01 -6.47 -16.98
C MET A 77 4.68 -7.49 -18.07
N PRO A 78 4.83 -8.80 -17.82
CA PRO A 78 4.35 -9.82 -18.75
C PRO A 78 2.89 -9.54 -19.13
N GLU A 79 2.54 -9.78 -20.39
CA GLU A 79 1.17 -9.60 -20.85
C GLU A 79 0.32 -10.81 -20.46
N PRO A 80 -0.79 -10.62 -19.72
CA PRO A 80 -1.68 -11.72 -19.40
C PRO A 80 -2.49 -12.09 -20.64
N ASP A 81 -2.71 -13.38 -20.85
CA ASP A 81 -3.69 -13.83 -21.84
C ASP A 81 -5.11 -13.36 -21.48
N ALA A 82 -6.07 -13.60 -22.38
CA ALA A 82 -7.43 -13.11 -22.21
C ALA A 82 -8.13 -13.66 -20.95
N GLU A 83 -7.85 -14.91 -20.57
CA GLU A 83 -8.46 -15.56 -19.41
C GLU A 83 -7.87 -14.99 -18.12
N MET A 84 -6.53 -14.91 -18.04
CA MET A 84 -5.87 -14.32 -16.90
C MET A 84 -6.21 -12.85 -16.73
N ARG A 85 -6.26 -12.09 -17.83
CA ARG A 85 -6.64 -10.68 -17.80
C ARG A 85 -8.04 -10.49 -17.22
N LYS A 86 -8.99 -11.37 -17.57
CA LYS A 86 -10.33 -11.36 -16.98
C LYS A 86 -10.28 -11.62 -15.47
N ILE A 87 -9.54 -12.64 -15.02
CA ILE A 87 -9.39 -12.97 -13.60
C ILE A 87 -8.82 -11.79 -12.81
N LEU A 88 -7.73 -11.19 -13.30
CA LEU A 88 -7.11 -10.02 -12.67
C LEU A 88 -8.10 -8.88 -12.53
N LEU A 89 -8.83 -8.54 -13.60
CA LEU A 89 -9.79 -7.43 -13.57
C LEU A 89 -10.98 -7.70 -12.65
N ASP A 90 -11.50 -8.93 -12.63
CA ASP A 90 -12.59 -9.33 -11.75
C ASP A 90 -12.16 -9.18 -10.28
N TYR A 91 -11.02 -9.75 -9.93
CA TYR A 91 -10.50 -9.69 -8.57
C TYR A 91 -10.11 -8.26 -8.15
N LEU A 92 -9.30 -7.54 -8.94
CA LEU A 92 -8.81 -6.20 -8.58
C LEU A 92 -9.95 -5.20 -8.36
N SER A 93 -10.97 -5.23 -9.22
CA SER A 93 -12.12 -4.32 -9.10
C SER A 93 -13.04 -4.65 -7.93
N GLN A 94 -13.11 -5.93 -7.52
CA GLN A 94 -13.90 -6.39 -6.38
C GLN A 94 -13.17 -6.20 -5.05
N ALA A 95 -11.88 -6.57 -5.01
CA ALA A 95 -11.04 -6.52 -3.81
C ALA A 95 -10.57 -5.09 -3.48
N PHE A 96 -10.31 -4.27 -4.51
CA PHE A 96 -9.75 -2.93 -4.36
C PHE A 96 -10.55 -1.89 -5.18
N PRO A 97 -11.83 -1.66 -4.83
CA PRO A 97 -12.67 -0.69 -5.50
C PRO A 97 -12.21 0.75 -5.19
N PRO A 98 -12.74 1.77 -5.91
CA PRO A 98 -12.51 3.16 -5.57
C PRO A 98 -12.80 3.44 -4.09
N GLN A 99 -11.82 3.98 -3.39
CA GLN A 99 -12.04 4.45 -2.03
C GLN A 99 -12.90 5.72 -2.10
N ALA A 100 -13.99 5.74 -1.35
CA ALA A 100 -14.71 6.98 -1.13
C ALA A 100 -13.73 8.01 -0.54
N PRO A 101 -13.82 9.30 -0.93
CA PRO A 101 -13.06 10.34 -0.25
C PRO A 101 -13.27 10.19 1.25
N ALA A 102 -12.20 10.19 2.04
CA ALA A 102 -12.31 10.10 3.48
C ALA A 102 -13.31 11.18 3.96
N GLN A 103 -14.51 10.75 4.35
CA GLN A 103 -15.50 11.64 4.94
C GLN A 103 -15.03 11.94 6.36
N GLY A 104 -14.10 12.88 6.49
CA GLY A 104 -13.31 13.05 7.70
C GLY A 104 -12.85 14.48 7.93
N GLY A 105 -13.81 15.33 8.35
CA GLY A 105 -13.55 16.43 9.27
C GLY A 105 -13.00 17.73 8.68
N GLY A 106 -13.89 18.67 8.40
CA GLY A 106 -13.67 20.10 8.69
C GLY A 106 -12.41 20.78 8.13
N TRP A 107 -11.76 20.24 7.10
CA TRP A 107 -10.61 20.90 6.50
C TRP A 107 -11.09 22.18 5.82
N THR A 108 -10.90 23.30 6.50
CA THR A 108 -11.06 24.63 5.91
C THR A 108 -9.74 24.96 5.23
N SER A 109 -9.82 25.28 3.93
CA SER A 109 -8.63 25.65 3.16
C SER A 109 -7.89 26.80 3.85
N PRO A 110 -6.57 26.68 4.10
CA PRO A 110 -5.77 27.78 4.62
C PRO A 110 -5.66 28.95 3.63
N PHE A 111 -6.14 28.75 2.40
CA PHE A 111 -6.19 29.74 1.33
C PHE A 111 -7.62 30.23 1.03
N ALA A 112 -8.60 29.95 1.89
CA ALA A 112 -9.95 30.50 1.70
C ALA A 112 -9.90 32.04 1.77
N PRO A 113 -10.52 32.77 0.83
CA PRO A 113 -10.54 34.22 0.85
C PRO A 113 -11.24 34.71 2.12
N LYS A 114 -10.62 35.66 2.82
CA LYS A 114 -11.22 36.34 3.97
C LYS A 114 -12.29 37.27 3.41
N SER A 115 -13.56 37.00 3.74
CA SER A 115 -14.67 37.92 3.54
C SER A 115 -14.55 39.14 4.43
#